data_AF-A0A957JRY2-F1
#
_entry.id   AF-A0A957JRY2-F1
#
_cell.length_a   1.000
_cell.length_b   1.000
_cell.length_c   1.000
_cell.angle_alpha   90.00
_cell.angle_beta   90.00
_cell.angle_gamma   90.00
#
_symmetry.space_group_name_H-M   'P 1'
#
loop_
_entity.id
_entity.type
_entity.pdbx_description
1 polymer ?
#
loop_
_entity_poly.entity_id
_entity_poly.type
_entity_poly.pdbx_seq_one_letter_code
_entity_poly.pdbx_strand_id
1 'polypeptide(L)' 'MTIDVPISTATQQKNYGFVIDNRKCIGCHACTVACKSEHDVPIGVNRTWVKQIKKGEYPHTQR' A
#
# COMPACT_ATOMS: atom_id res chain seq x y z
N MET A 1 -39.49 11.00 21.17
CA MET A 1 -40.06 10.54 19.90
C MET A 1 -39.21 11.17 18.81
N THR A 2 -37.99 10.64 18.71
CA THR A 2 -37.49 9.73 17.67
C THR A 2 -36.99 10.55 16.48
N ILE A 3 -35.67 10.72 16.49
CA ILE A 3 -34.88 11.24 15.38
C ILE A 3 -34.83 10.10 14.35
N ASP A 4 -35.81 10.08 13.46
CA ASP A 4 -35.83 9.16 12.33
C ASP A 4 -35.05 9.81 11.18
N VAL A 5 -33.71 9.76 11.27
CA VAL A 5 -32.85 10.01 10.11
C VAL A 5 -33.00 8.79 9.20
N PRO A 6 -33.56 8.93 7.98
CA PRO A 6 -33.62 7.81 7.07
C PRO A 6 -32.18 7.48 6.68
N ILE A 7 -31.71 6.30 7.11
CA ILE A 7 -30.52 5.66 6.56
C ILE A 7 -30.84 5.45 5.09
N SER A 8 -30.39 6.40 4.28
CA SER A 8 -30.57 6.40 2.85
C SER A 8 -30.06 5.07 2.31
N THR A 9 -30.79 4.56 1.34
CA THR A 9 -30.42 3.46 0.46
C THR A 9 -29.11 3.79 -0.25
N ALA A 10 -27.99 3.66 0.45
CA ALA A 10 -26.66 3.71 -0.11
C ALA A 10 -26.37 2.31 -0.65
N THR A 11 -26.31 2.18 -1.97
CA THR A 11 -25.67 1.07 -2.66
C THR A 11 -24.34 0.79 -1.96
N GLN A 12 -24.22 -0.35 -1.27
CA GLN A 12 -23.00 -0.69 -0.53
C GLN A 12 -21.86 -0.88 -1.51
N GLN A 13 -21.10 0.20 -1.74
CA GLN A 13 -19.99 0.23 -2.67
C GLN A 13 -18.84 -0.57 -2.08
N LYS A 14 -18.28 -1.50 -2.86
CA LYS A 14 -17.17 -2.34 -2.40
C LYS A 14 -15.94 -1.47 -2.14
N ASN A 15 -15.46 -1.48 -0.90
CA ASN A 15 -14.22 -0.80 -0.51
C ASN A 15 -13.06 -1.78 -0.63
N TYR A 16 -12.23 -1.62 -1.65
CA TYR A 16 -11.01 -2.41 -1.81
C TYR A 16 -9.88 -1.87 -0.95
N GLY A 17 -9.08 -2.78 -0.39
CA GLY A 17 -7.90 -2.46 0.40
C GLY A 17 -6.70 -3.32 0.00
N PHE A 18 -5.50 -2.79 0.20
CA PHE A 18 -4.23 -3.48 -0.06
C PHE A 18 -3.34 -3.39 1.18
N VAL A 19 -2.82 -4.53 1.64
CA VAL A 19 -2.02 -4.63 2.88
C VAL A 19 -0.69 -5.28 2.57
N ILE A 20 0.39 -4.72 3.13
CA ILE A 20 1.76 -5.23 2.99
C ILE A 20 2.33 -5.49 4.39
N ASP A 21 2.83 -6.72 4.65
CA ASP A 21 3.60 -7.03 5.86
C ASP A 21 5.08 -6.67 5.64
N ASN A 22 5.50 -5.53 6.22
CA ASN A 22 6.86 -5.03 6.09
C ASN A 22 7.92 -5.93 6.74
N ARG A 23 7.55 -6.78 7.70
CA ARG A 23 8.50 -7.70 8.36
C ARG A 23 8.93 -8.84 7.44
N LYS A 24 8.07 -9.20 6.49
CA LYS A 24 8.35 -10.22 5.46
C LYS A 24 8.92 -9.61 4.18
N CYS A 25 8.71 -8.32 3.97
CA CYS A 25 9.27 -7.62 2.82
C CYS A 25 10.80 -7.62 2.90
N ILE A 26 11.46 -8.19 1.89
CA ILE A 26 12.93 -8.19 1.77
C ILE A 26 13.44 -7.03 0.91
N GLY A 27 12.54 -6.25 0.30
CA GLY A 27 12.89 -5.14 -0.57
C GLY A 27 13.46 -5.54 -1.93
N CYS A 28 12.92 -6.60 -2.55
CA CYS A 28 13.39 -7.09 -3.86
C CYS A 28 12.91 -6.26 -5.07
N HIS A 29 12.05 -5.27 -4.87
CA HIS A 29 11.46 -4.42 -5.93
C HIS A 29 10.60 -5.15 -6.98
N ALA A 30 10.30 -6.43 -6.80
CA ALA A 30 9.46 -7.20 -7.73
C ALA A 30 8.07 -6.57 -7.92
N CYS A 31 7.45 -6.03 -6.85
CA CYS A 31 6.17 -5.33 -6.94
C CYS A 31 6.23 -4.05 -7.79
N THR A 32 7.34 -3.31 -7.74
CA THR A 32 7.55 -2.13 -8.59
C THR A 32 7.74 -2.52 -10.05
N VAL A 33 8.52 -3.57 -10.33
CA VAL A 33 8.74 -4.07 -11.69
C VAL A 33 7.43 -4.58 -12.28
N ALA A 34 6.71 -5.44 -11.57
CA ALA A 34 5.41 -5.95 -12.02
C ALA A 34 4.44 -4.81 -12.34
N CYS A 35 4.31 -3.82 -11.45
CA CYS A 35 3.45 -2.68 -11.70
C CYS A 35 3.83 -1.89 -12.97
N LYS A 36 5.13 -1.73 -13.26
CA LYS A 36 5.59 -1.07 -14.49
C LYS A 36 5.25 -1.87 -15.73
N SER A 37 5.55 -3.17 -15.71
CA SER A 37 5.36 -4.08 -16.85
C SER A 37 3.89 -4.24 -17.21
N GLU A 38 2.99 -4.33 -16.22
CA GLU A 38 1.55 -4.50 -16.46
C GLU A 38 0.84 -3.24 -16.95
N HIS A 39 1.44 -2.06 -16.78
CA HIS A 39 0.78 -0.78 -17.06
C HIS A 39 1.57 0.14 -17.98
N ASP A 40 2.60 -0.37 -18.66
CA ASP A 40 3.47 0.36 -19.59
C ASP A 40 3.91 1.73 -19.03
N VAL A 41 4.33 1.75 -17.77
CA VAL A 41 4.65 3.00 -17.08
C VAL A 41 5.85 3.66 -17.75
N PRO A 42 5.78 4.96 -18.11
CA PRO A 42 6.85 5.64 -18.80
C PRO A 42 8.16 5.66 -18.01
N ILE A 43 9.26 5.77 -18.75
CA ILE A 43 10.60 5.84 -18.17
C ILE A 43 10.72 7.03 -17.22
N GLY A 44 11.40 6.84 -16.09
CA GLY A 44 11.58 7.86 -15.07
C GLY A 44 10.43 7.99 -14.05
N VAL A 45 9.31 7.28 -14.22
CA VAL A 45 8.16 7.35 -13.29
C VAL A 45 7.86 5.97 -12.69
N ASN A 46 7.48 5.94 -11.40
CA ASN A 46 7.04 4.74 -10.69
C ASN A 46 5.68 4.99 -10.05
N ARG A 47 4.72 4.08 -10.22
CA ARG A 47 3.42 4.14 -9.51
C ARG A 47 3.50 3.63 -8.07
N THR A 48 4.46 2.74 -7.79
CA THR A 48 4.74 2.19 -6.45
C THR A 48 6.25 2.11 -6.22
N TRP A 49 6.70 2.29 -4.98
CA TRP A 49 8.11 2.27 -4.61
C TRP A 49 8.32 1.52 -3.28
N VAL A 50 9.51 0.94 -3.14
CA VAL A 50 9.96 0.29 -1.91
C VAL A 50 11.00 1.17 -1.25
N LYS A 51 10.70 1.65 -0.05
CA LYS A 51 11.65 2.42 0.76
C LYS A 51 12.34 1.49 1.76
N GLN A 52 13.66 1.52 1.81
CA GLN A 52 14.45 0.80 2.80
C GLN A 52 14.97 1.81 3.83
N ILE A 53 14.65 1.59 5.10
CA ILE A 53 15.06 2.49 6.19
C ILE A 53 15.66 1.63 7.29
N LYS A 54 16.89 1.90 7.69
CA LYS A 54 17.44 1.29 8.91
C LYS A 54 17.10 2.20 10.09
N LYS A 55 16.63 1.61 11.18
CA LYS A 55 16.34 2.29 12.44
C LYS A 55 17.21 1.70 13.55
N GLY A 56 17.62 2.55 14.50
CA GLY A 56 18.44 2.15 15.63
C GLY A 56 19.94 2.40 15.42
N GLU A 57 20.71 2.13 16.47
CA GLU A 57 22.16 2.31 16.53
C GLU A 57 22.83 0.95 16.75
N TYR A 58 24.08 0.81 16.31
CA TYR A 58 24.83 -0.43 16.47
C TYR A 58 24.96 -0.79 17.97
N PRO A 59 24.69 -2.05 18.39
CA PRO A 59 24.38 -3.24 17.59
C PRO A 59 22.87 -3.49 17.35
N HIS A 60 21.98 -2.67 17.90
CA HIS A 60 20.53 -2.86 17.85
C HIS A 60 19.88 -2.13 16.64
N THR A 61 20.23 -2.56 15.43
CA THR A 61 19.63 -2.02 14.21
C THR A 61 18.49 -2.90 13.70
N GLN A 62 17.39 -2.28 13.29
CA GLN A 62 16.27 -2.92 12.60
C GLN A 62 16.09 -2.32 11.20
N ARG A 63 15.50 -3.09 10.28
CA ARG A 63 15.31 -2.70 8.87
C ARG A 63 13.87 -2.29 8.55
#